data_AF-H0FFQ0-F1
#
_entry.id   AF-H0FFQ0-F1
#
_cell.length_a   1.000
_cell.length_b   1.000
_cell.length_c   1.000
_cell.angle_alpha   90.00
_cell.angle_beta   90.00
_cell.angle_gamma   90.00
#
_symmetry.space_group_name_H-M   'P 1'
#
loop_
_entity.id
_entity.type
_entity.pdbx_description
1 polymer ?
#
loop_
_entity_poly.entity_id
_entity_poly.type
_entity_poly.pdbx_seq_one_letter_code
_entity_poly.pdbx_strand_id
1 'polypeptide(L)'
;MNTSQLLSRALHHAVPNPTGDCNACERMGFPILPLRAAYAPSPLAMGKRAVAGAGGLEAVQMRLDQPRTLRQGYLYVLLDKALWQAYQVTPEGALRQFNPFAIPRAKPQPLSEKCIKADHVTPASFININTARHSEAWIAFSSDPWSESVLQRYEIGFGQDKTSLEPRFLKLDLKAARNDPASVGIAMTEDALQVDQQVLEYASPTAGDFNSVHGFCTRNHRLEALRGFVRVQAQCEHLPNGVLAVVLPDPVGLVQEINHQRAGWVRERQAFEADPVNHYKFFTSETLKRLRELCKQAADDFVPERPNAGWEIMPSEAGSPPIFRDPARERAEQVEHKAKSLIARLDERYDEAARAAWEKTFEAARDRLQQQVDQMAELYESQIRHDPLFRLIERYDYDARNVYSVAAYIQTLELCLRGGITEAPL
;
A
#
# COMPACT_ATOMS: atom_id res chain seq x y z
N MET A 1 18.94 24.59 -32.51
CA MET A 1 20.08 23.89 -31.87
C MET A 1 21.15 23.66 -32.92
N ASN A 2 22.43 23.98 -32.65
CA ASN A 2 23.52 23.68 -33.59
C ASN A 2 24.09 22.26 -33.36
N THR A 3 24.84 21.73 -34.33
CA THR A 3 25.43 20.38 -34.29
C THR A 3 26.38 20.15 -33.13
N SER A 4 27.13 21.18 -32.70
CA SER A 4 28.05 21.12 -31.56
C SER A 4 27.31 20.94 -30.22
N GLN A 5 26.18 21.62 -30.04
CA GLN A 5 25.31 21.48 -28.86
C GLN A 5 24.68 20.08 -28.79
N LEU A 6 24.26 19.52 -29.93
CA LEU A 6 23.72 18.16 -30.00
C LEU A 6 24.78 17.10 -29.68
N LEU A 7 25.99 17.25 -30.21
CA LEU A 7 27.13 16.37 -29.92
C LEU A 7 27.53 16.42 -28.44
N SER A 8 27.63 17.62 -27.87
CA SER A 8 27.93 17.81 -26.44
C SER A 8 26.88 17.13 -25.55
N ARG A 9 25.60 17.30 -25.89
CA ARG A 9 24.48 16.67 -25.17
C ARG A 9 24.52 15.14 -25.25
N ALA A 10 24.75 14.59 -26.45
CA ALA A 10 24.88 13.16 -26.65
C ALA A 10 26.07 12.56 -25.89
N LEU A 11 27.22 13.25 -25.86
CA LEU A 11 28.38 12.84 -25.07
C LEU A 11 28.09 12.81 -23.57
N HIS A 12 27.37 13.82 -23.07
CA HIS A 12 26.97 13.86 -21.66
C HIS A 12 25.98 12.76 -21.27
N HIS A 13 25.08 12.36 -22.17
CA HIS A 13 24.22 11.20 -21.94
C HIS A 13 24.99 9.87 -22.01
N ALA A 14 26.00 9.79 -22.89
CA ALA A 14 26.80 8.59 -23.11
C ALA A 14 27.77 8.27 -21.97
N VAL A 15 28.20 9.28 -21.20
CA VAL A 15 29.13 9.15 -20.07
C VAL A 15 28.40 9.50 -18.76
N PRO A 16 27.83 8.51 -18.06
CA PRO A 16 26.96 8.76 -16.91
C PRO A 16 27.69 9.47 -15.75
N ASN A 17 28.90 9.01 -15.38
CA ASN A 17 29.76 9.70 -14.43
C ASN A 17 31.02 10.24 -15.13
N PRO A 18 31.04 11.49 -15.59
CA PRO A 18 32.21 12.05 -16.29
C PRO A 18 33.38 12.38 -15.34
N THR A 19 33.20 12.23 -14.02
CA THR A 19 34.15 12.69 -13.00
C THR A 19 34.75 11.58 -12.15
N GLY A 20 34.35 10.32 -12.33
CA GLY A 20 34.82 9.20 -11.52
C GLY A 20 34.69 7.86 -12.25
N ASP A 21 35.34 6.83 -11.73
CA ASP A 21 35.40 5.51 -12.36
C ASP A 21 34.19 4.65 -11.99
N CYS A 22 33.60 4.89 -10.81
CA CYS A 22 32.41 4.19 -10.34
C CYS A 22 31.12 5.02 -10.53
N ASN A 23 30.16 4.46 -11.28
CA ASN A 23 28.82 5.04 -11.45
C ASN A 23 27.92 4.97 -10.20
N ALA A 24 28.41 4.44 -9.08
CA ALA A 24 27.66 4.36 -7.82
C ALA A 24 28.25 5.30 -6.76
N CYS A 25 29.48 5.12 -6.31
CA CYS A 25 30.01 5.81 -5.13
C CYS A 25 30.96 6.98 -5.42
N GLU A 26 31.43 7.17 -6.65
CA GLU A 26 32.45 8.17 -7.00
C GLU A 26 31.87 9.33 -7.83
N ARG A 27 30.62 9.70 -7.54
CA ARG A 27 29.93 10.81 -8.21
C ARG A 27 30.25 12.12 -7.48
N MET A 28 30.48 13.18 -8.24
CA MET A 28 30.93 14.49 -7.74
C MET A 28 29.91 15.61 -8.00
N GLY A 29 29.97 16.68 -7.22
CA GLY A 29 29.03 17.80 -7.25
C GLY A 29 28.03 17.76 -6.10
N PHE A 30 27.06 18.67 -6.10
CA PHE A 30 26.06 18.85 -5.04
C PHE A 30 25.31 17.55 -4.76
N PRO A 31 25.51 16.91 -3.58
CA PRO A 31 24.85 15.66 -3.24
C PRO A 31 23.42 15.93 -2.76
N ILE A 32 22.49 15.12 -3.25
CA ILE A 32 21.09 15.14 -2.85
C ILE A 32 20.68 13.70 -2.52
N LEU A 33 20.12 13.44 -1.35
CA LEU A 33 19.56 12.14 -0.96
C LEU A 33 18.09 12.06 -1.39
N PRO A 34 17.74 11.35 -2.48
CA PRO A 34 16.35 11.14 -2.82
C PRO A 34 15.73 10.10 -1.88
N LEU A 35 14.54 10.42 -1.40
CA LEU A 35 13.66 9.61 -0.59
C LEU A 35 12.31 9.48 -1.30
N ARG A 36 11.41 8.66 -0.78
CA ARG A 36 10.02 8.58 -1.27
C ARG A 36 9.01 8.78 -0.15
N ALA A 37 7.87 9.36 -0.49
CA ALA A 37 6.67 9.28 0.33
C ALA A 37 6.03 7.90 0.19
N ALA A 38 5.67 7.27 1.29
CA ALA A 38 5.04 5.95 1.30
C ALA A 38 3.94 5.86 2.36
N TYR A 39 3.01 4.91 2.16
CA TYR A 39 2.04 4.53 3.16
C TYR A 39 2.73 3.66 4.22
N ALA A 40 3.20 4.27 5.31
CA ALA A 40 4.04 3.61 6.31
C ALA A 40 3.82 4.22 7.70
N PRO A 41 4.19 3.55 8.79
CA PRO A 41 4.10 4.14 10.11
C PRO A 41 5.19 5.17 10.35
N SER A 42 4.96 6.07 11.31
CA SER A 42 6.07 6.88 11.82
C SER A 42 7.10 5.99 12.53
N PRO A 43 8.38 6.40 12.61
CA PRO A 43 9.41 5.61 13.30
C PRO A 43 9.07 5.28 14.76
N LEU A 44 8.23 6.11 15.41
CA LEU A 44 7.78 5.93 16.79
C LEU A 44 6.53 5.04 16.94
N ALA A 45 5.94 4.58 15.84
CA ALA A 45 4.65 3.89 15.80
C ALA A 45 4.68 2.58 14.97
N MET A 46 5.82 1.89 14.92
CA MET A 46 5.99 0.66 14.13
C MET A 46 5.40 -0.61 14.78
N GLY A 47 5.00 -0.55 16.05
CA GLY A 47 4.36 -1.66 16.74
C GLY A 47 2.84 -1.62 16.59
N LYS A 48 2.20 -2.79 16.64
CA LYS A 48 0.74 -2.88 16.71
C LYS A 48 0.21 -2.17 17.95
N ARG A 49 -0.90 -1.45 17.79
CA ARG A 49 -1.64 -0.78 18.85
C ARG A 49 -3.13 -1.00 18.66
N ALA A 50 -3.88 -0.96 19.76
CA ALA A 50 -5.33 -1.04 19.71
C ALA A 50 -5.90 0.01 18.74
N VAL A 51 -6.69 -0.45 17.77
CA VAL A 51 -7.40 0.40 16.82
C VAL A 51 -8.59 1.02 17.53
N ALA A 52 -8.63 2.35 17.56
CA ALA A 52 -9.68 3.10 18.23
C ALA A 52 -11.07 2.71 17.69
N GLY A 53 -11.99 2.35 18.58
CA GLY A 53 -13.35 1.95 18.20
C GLY A 53 -13.48 0.53 17.63
N ALA A 54 -12.38 -0.22 17.44
CA ALA A 54 -12.39 -1.54 16.79
C ALA A 54 -12.33 -2.72 17.78
N GLY A 55 -12.78 -2.52 19.02
CA GLY A 55 -13.09 -3.60 19.96
C GLY A 55 -11.98 -4.63 20.18
N GLY A 56 -10.74 -4.18 20.38
CA GLY A 56 -9.58 -5.04 20.71
C GLY A 56 -8.73 -5.46 19.50
N LEU A 57 -9.07 -5.06 18.27
CA LEU A 57 -8.17 -5.22 17.13
C LEU A 57 -6.92 -4.37 17.31
N GLU A 58 -5.78 -4.89 16.88
CA GLU A 58 -4.51 -4.15 16.89
C GLU A 58 -3.95 -4.00 15.48
N ALA A 59 -3.47 -2.79 15.17
CA ALA A 59 -2.86 -2.46 13.88
C ALA A 59 -1.68 -1.53 14.08
N VAL A 60 -0.80 -1.52 13.08
CA VAL A 60 0.26 -0.51 12.96
C VAL A 60 -0.38 0.80 12.47
N GLN A 61 -0.05 1.93 13.11
CA GLN A 61 -0.62 3.23 12.73
C GLN A 61 0.11 3.81 11.52
N MET A 62 -0.57 3.87 10.38
CA MET A 62 -0.01 4.26 9.09
C MET A 62 -0.32 5.73 8.73
N ARG A 63 0.51 6.34 7.89
CA ARG A 63 0.29 7.67 7.27
C ARG A 63 0.71 7.65 5.80
N LEU A 64 0.15 8.55 4.97
CA LEU A 64 0.33 8.56 3.51
C LEU A 64 1.69 9.12 3.04
N ASP A 65 2.33 9.93 3.86
CA ASP A 65 3.47 10.78 3.51
C ASP A 65 4.74 10.43 4.27
N GLN A 66 4.81 9.22 4.86
CA GLN A 66 5.98 8.83 5.65
C GLN A 66 7.23 8.69 4.75
N PRO A 67 8.30 9.44 5.03
CA PRO A 67 9.54 9.32 4.28
C PRO A 67 10.20 7.95 4.48
N ARG A 68 10.56 7.33 3.36
CA ARG A 68 11.32 6.08 3.28
C ARG A 68 12.44 6.21 2.24
N THR A 69 13.44 5.34 2.32
CA THR A 69 14.41 5.19 1.22
C THR A 69 13.69 4.74 -0.06
N LEU A 70 14.23 5.12 -1.22
CA LEU A 70 13.71 4.67 -2.50
C LEU A 70 13.68 3.12 -2.56
N ARG A 71 12.55 2.59 -3.04
CA ARG A 71 12.42 1.15 -3.34
C ARG A 71 13.13 0.82 -4.66
N GLN A 72 13.29 -0.48 -4.95
CA GLN A 72 13.82 -0.92 -6.23
C GLN A 72 13.02 -0.31 -7.39
N GLY A 73 13.73 0.23 -8.38
CA GLY A 73 13.15 0.95 -9.50
C GLY A 73 14.19 1.80 -10.22
N TYR A 74 13.76 2.95 -10.74
CA TYR A 74 14.56 3.85 -11.55
C TYR A 74 14.31 5.31 -11.14
N LEU A 75 15.37 6.10 -11.11
CA LEU A 75 15.31 7.52 -10.82
C LEU A 75 15.83 8.29 -12.02
N TYR A 76 15.06 9.26 -12.49
CA TYR A 76 15.40 10.12 -13.62
C TYR A 76 15.50 11.58 -13.17
N VAL A 77 16.51 12.27 -13.67
CA VAL A 77 16.74 13.69 -13.44
C VAL A 77 16.89 14.37 -14.80
N LEU A 78 15.99 15.31 -15.09
CA LEU A 78 16.11 16.18 -16.25
C LEU A 78 16.66 17.53 -15.80
N LEU A 79 17.91 17.80 -16.15
CA LEU A 79 18.64 19.02 -15.82
C LEU A 79 18.37 20.09 -16.88
N ASP A 80 17.97 21.28 -16.42
CA ASP A 80 17.61 22.44 -17.25
C ASP A 80 16.70 22.08 -18.44
N LYS A 81 15.77 21.13 -18.22
CA LYS A 81 14.83 20.63 -19.24
C LYS A 81 15.48 20.01 -20.49
N ALA A 82 16.76 19.65 -20.43
CA ALA A 82 17.52 19.19 -21.59
C ALA A 82 18.40 17.95 -21.30
N LEU A 83 19.12 17.89 -20.20
CA LEU A 83 20.09 16.80 -19.98
C LEU A 83 19.50 15.73 -19.04
N TRP A 84 19.58 14.46 -19.43
CA TRP A 84 19.07 13.35 -18.64
C TRP A 84 20.20 12.74 -17.82
N GLN A 85 19.95 12.53 -16.54
CA GLN A 85 20.65 11.53 -15.73
C GLN A 85 19.66 10.45 -15.35
N ALA A 86 20.11 9.20 -15.33
CA ALA A 86 19.28 8.06 -14.94
C ALA A 86 20.04 7.14 -13.99
N TYR A 87 19.32 6.60 -13.01
CA TYR A 87 19.87 5.74 -11.97
C TYR A 87 19.01 4.50 -11.79
N GLN A 88 19.64 3.34 -11.73
CA GLN A 88 19.01 2.13 -11.20
C GLN A 88 19.01 2.22 -9.68
N VAL A 89 17.86 1.97 -9.07
CA VAL A 89 17.72 1.87 -7.62
C VAL A 89 17.73 0.40 -7.23
N THR A 90 18.74 0.00 -6.48
CA THR A 90 18.90 -1.36 -5.93
C THR A 90 17.84 -1.67 -4.87
N PRO A 91 17.61 -2.94 -4.50
CA PRO A 91 16.68 -3.29 -3.42
C PRO A 91 16.97 -2.58 -2.09
N GLU A 92 18.23 -2.29 -1.80
CA GLU A 92 18.66 -1.60 -0.59
C GLU A 92 18.59 -0.06 -0.71
N GLY A 93 18.15 0.46 -1.86
CA GLY A 93 18.02 1.90 -2.13
C GLY A 93 19.33 2.60 -2.51
N ALA A 94 20.38 1.87 -2.88
CA ALA A 94 21.58 2.46 -3.50
C ALA A 94 21.34 2.76 -4.99
N LEU A 95 21.96 3.83 -5.49
CA LEU A 95 21.81 4.34 -6.85
C LEU A 95 23.04 3.97 -7.69
N ARG A 96 22.78 3.48 -8.90
CA ARG A 96 23.80 3.22 -9.91
C ARG A 96 23.44 3.97 -11.18
N GLN A 97 24.24 4.97 -11.53
CA GLN A 97 24.01 5.77 -12.72
C GLN A 97 24.24 4.96 -14.00
N PHE A 98 23.43 5.20 -15.01
CA PHE A 98 23.54 4.57 -16.31
C PHE A 98 23.17 5.55 -17.43
N ASN A 99 23.50 5.19 -18.67
CA ASN A 99 23.13 5.99 -19.83
C ASN A 99 21.61 5.84 -20.09
N PRO A 100 20.81 6.92 -20.02
CA PRO A 100 19.35 6.85 -20.18
C PRO A 100 18.88 6.21 -21.49
N PHE A 101 19.69 6.29 -22.56
CA PHE A 101 19.38 5.71 -23.87
C PHE A 101 19.97 4.30 -24.07
N ALA A 102 20.73 3.78 -23.09
CA ALA A 102 21.27 2.43 -23.08
C ALA A 102 20.89 1.73 -21.77
N ILE A 103 19.59 1.48 -21.62
CA ILE A 103 18.98 0.90 -20.41
C ILE A 103 19.59 -0.48 -20.12
N PRO A 104 20.10 -0.72 -18.89
CA PRO A 104 20.53 -2.05 -18.48
C PRO A 104 19.36 -3.05 -18.55
N ARG A 105 19.56 -4.15 -19.27
CA ARG A 105 18.54 -5.21 -19.43
C ARG A 105 18.24 -5.97 -18.13
N ALA A 106 19.23 -6.04 -17.24
CA ALA A 106 19.07 -6.71 -15.96
C ALA A 106 18.37 -5.78 -14.95
N LYS A 107 17.51 -6.38 -14.12
CA LYS A 107 16.93 -5.68 -12.96
C LYS A 107 18.04 -5.12 -12.06
N PRO A 108 17.80 -4.00 -11.35
CA PRO A 108 18.78 -3.45 -10.42
C PRO A 108 19.22 -4.48 -9.38
N GLN A 109 20.50 -4.85 -9.40
CA GLN A 109 21.10 -5.80 -8.47
C GLN A 109 21.75 -5.07 -7.28
N PRO A 110 21.81 -5.70 -6.09
CA PRO A 110 22.52 -5.17 -4.94
C PRO A 110 23.96 -4.75 -5.24
N LEU A 111 24.52 -3.89 -4.40
CA LEU A 111 25.95 -3.59 -4.44
C LEU A 111 26.76 -4.84 -4.06
N SER A 112 27.99 -4.93 -4.56
CA SER A 112 28.88 -6.05 -4.18
C SER A 112 29.18 -6.03 -2.68
N GLU A 113 29.43 -7.19 -2.09
CA GLU A 113 29.79 -7.29 -0.67
C GLU A 113 31.01 -6.43 -0.31
N LYS A 114 31.98 -6.29 -1.24
CA LYS A 114 33.15 -5.42 -1.06
C LYS A 114 32.73 -3.97 -0.90
N CYS A 115 31.84 -3.48 -1.76
CA CYS A 115 31.28 -2.12 -1.66
C CYS A 115 30.48 -1.93 -0.37
N ILE A 116 29.71 -2.94 0.05
CA ILE A 116 28.90 -2.88 1.27
C ILE A 116 29.77 -2.78 2.52
N LYS A 117 30.85 -3.58 2.58
CA LYS A 117 31.84 -3.59 3.68
C LYS A 117 32.67 -2.32 3.74
N ALA A 118 32.89 -1.65 2.60
CA ALA A 118 33.58 -0.37 2.51
C ALA A 118 32.67 0.85 2.72
N ASP A 119 31.41 0.64 3.16
CA ASP A 119 30.41 1.71 3.33
C ASP A 119 30.09 2.53 2.08
N HIS A 120 30.37 2.01 0.88
CA HIS A 120 30.04 2.68 -0.38
C HIS A 120 28.53 2.79 -0.61
N VAL A 121 27.69 2.11 0.18
CA VAL A 121 26.23 2.27 0.18
C VAL A 121 25.84 3.72 0.49
N THR A 122 26.54 4.36 1.42
CA THR A 122 26.26 5.76 1.83
C THR A 122 26.42 6.72 0.66
N PRO A 123 27.62 6.90 0.06
CA PRO A 123 27.77 7.76 -1.12
C PRO A 123 26.92 7.29 -2.31
N ALA A 124 26.71 5.98 -2.47
CA ALA A 124 25.86 5.46 -3.53
C ALA A 124 24.37 5.83 -3.35
N SER A 125 23.94 6.32 -2.20
CA SER A 125 22.55 6.69 -1.95
C SER A 125 22.17 8.08 -2.44
N PHE A 126 23.14 8.90 -2.83
CA PHE A 126 22.93 10.28 -3.27
C PHE A 126 22.90 10.35 -4.80
N ILE A 127 22.20 11.32 -5.37
CA ILE A 127 22.51 11.83 -6.71
C ILE A 127 23.47 13.01 -6.57
N ASN A 128 24.29 13.28 -7.58
CA ASN A 128 25.17 14.43 -7.57
C ASN A 128 24.96 15.29 -8.82
N ILE A 129 24.82 16.58 -8.60
CA ILE A 129 24.55 17.54 -9.68
C ILE A 129 25.60 18.65 -9.66
N ASN A 130 26.18 18.94 -10.82
CA ASN A 130 27.10 20.06 -10.97
C ASN A 130 26.33 21.38 -11.08
N THR A 131 26.17 22.07 -9.96
CA THR A 131 25.42 23.34 -9.87
C THR A 131 26.13 24.54 -10.51
N ALA A 132 27.39 24.37 -10.94
CA ALA A 132 28.07 25.38 -11.75
C ALA A 132 27.65 25.31 -13.23
N ARG A 133 27.12 24.16 -13.67
CA ARG A 133 26.65 23.93 -15.04
C ARG A 133 25.14 23.95 -15.18
N HIS A 134 24.43 23.65 -14.10
CA HIS A 134 22.98 23.47 -14.11
C HIS A 134 22.31 24.32 -13.04
N SER A 135 21.12 24.83 -13.37
CA SER A 135 20.33 25.71 -12.51
C SER A 135 19.05 25.05 -11.98
N GLU A 136 18.45 24.16 -12.76
CA GLU A 136 17.22 23.47 -12.41
C GLU A 136 17.38 21.95 -12.55
N ALA A 137 16.72 21.20 -11.67
CA ALA A 137 16.60 19.75 -11.76
C ALA A 137 15.14 19.32 -11.62
N TRP A 138 14.69 18.46 -12.52
CA TRP A 138 13.35 17.87 -12.52
C TRP A 138 13.48 16.39 -12.23
N ILE A 139 13.04 15.96 -11.06
CA ILE A 139 13.32 14.61 -10.52
C ILE A 139 12.04 13.77 -10.51
N ALA A 140 12.12 12.56 -11.05
CA ALA A 140 11.03 11.60 -11.08
C ALA A 140 11.53 10.20 -10.72
N PHE A 141 10.81 9.54 -9.82
CA PHE A 141 11.00 8.11 -9.54
C PHE A 141 9.99 7.28 -10.35
N SER A 142 10.40 6.12 -10.86
CA SER A 142 9.55 5.18 -11.59
C SER A 142 9.84 3.73 -11.18
N SER A 143 8.82 2.87 -11.23
CA SER A 143 8.97 1.43 -11.00
C SER A 143 9.84 0.77 -12.07
N ASP A 144 9.71 1.26 -13.30
CA ASP A 144 10.17 0.59 -14.51
C ASP A 144 11.09 1.51 -15.35
N PRO A 145 11.92 0.94 -16.22
CA PRO A 145 12.77 1.76 -17.06
C PRO A 145 11.95 2.49 -18.14
N TRP A 146 12.20 3.78 -18.31
CA TRP A 146 11.61 4.59 -19.37
C TRP A 146 12.30 4.30 -20.70
N SER A 147 11.53 3.95 -21.73
CA SER A 147 12.05 3.83 -23.09
C SER A 147 12.50 5.18 -23.64
N GLU A 148 13.31 5.16 -24.70
CA GLU A 148 13.70 6.38 -25.41
C GLU A 148 12.49 7.24 -25.83
N SER A 149 11.42 6.61 -26.29
CA SER A 149 10.17 7.29 -26.65
C SER A 149 9.50 7.98 -25.46
N VAL A 150 9.60 7.42 -24.25
CA VAL A 150 9.10 8.03 -23.01
C VAL A 150 9.97 9.22 -22.60
N LEU A 151 11.30 9.08 -22.66
CA LEU A 151 12.24 10.17 -22.39
C LEU A 151 12.03 11.37 -23.33
N GLN A 152 11.91 11.10 -24.63
CA GLN A 152 11.63 12.14 -25.63
C GLN A 152 10.26 12.79 -25.40
N ARG A 153 9.25 12.01 -25.02
CA ARG A 153 7.91 12.53 -24.70
C ARG A 153 7.95 13.52 -23.54
N TYR A 154 8.67 13.20 -22.47
CA TYR A 154 8.80 14.14 -21.35
C TYR A 154 9.57 15.38 -21.75
N GLU A 155 10.68 15.24 -22.47
CA GLU A 155 11.44 16.38 -22.99
C GLU A 155 10.59 17.33 -23.84
N ILE A 156 9.77 16.78 -24.76
CA ILE A 156 8.84 17.56 -25.58
C ILE A 156 7.73 18.16 -24.70
N GLY A 157 7.22 17.42 -23.72
CA GLY A 157 6.18 17.90 -22.80
C GLY A 157 6.62 19.06 -21.88
N PHE A 158 7.93 19.30 -21.75
CA PHE A 158 8.48 20.50 -21.14
C PHE A 158 8.52 21.71 -22.10
N GLY A 159 8.22 21.53 -23.38
CA GLY A 159 8.20 22.53 -24.44
C GLY A 159 6.79 22.79 -25.02
N GLN A 160 6.31 24.03 -24.86
CA GLN A 160 5.19 24.73 -25.53
C GLN A 160 3.85 24.04 -25.91
N ASP A 161 3.65 22.74 -25.72
CA ASP A 161 2.40 22.06 -26.04
C ASP A 161 1.43 21.95 -24.84
N LYS A 162 0.14 21.95 -25.17
CA LYS A 162 -1.02 22.10 -24.25
C LYS A 162 -1.18 21.03 -23.15
N THR A 163 -0.28 20.05 -23.05
CA THR A 163 -0.30 19.05 -21.97
C THR A 163 0.97 19.22 -21.14
N SER A 164 0.92 20.05 -20.09
CA SER A 164 2.05 20.18 -19.17
C SER A 164 2.27 18.85 -18.45
N LEU A 165 3.39 18.19 -18.76
CA LEU A 165 3.86 16.98 -18.07
C LEU A 165 4.77 17.32 -16.89
N GLU A 166 5.01 18.61 -16.63
CA GLU A 166 5.82 19.11 -15.51
C GLU A 166 5.37 18.56 -14.14
N PRO A 167 4.06 18.41 -13.83
CA PRO A 167 3.62 17.90 -12.53
C PRO A 167 4.12 16.48 -12.22
N ARG A 168 4.55 15.70 -13.22
CA ARG A 168 5.13 14.36 -13.01
C ARG A 168 6.45 14.41 -12.23
N PHE A 169 7.13 15.55 -12.22
CA PHE A 169 8.46 15.74 -11.66
C PHE A 169 8.41 16.66 -10.45
N LEU A 170 9.25 16.37 -9.46
CA LEU A 170 9.61 17.35 -8.45
C LEU A 170 10.61 18.33 -9.06
N LYS A 171 10.25 19.61 -9.14
CA LYS A 171 11.15 20.68 -9.56
C LYS A 171 12.02 21.14 -8.39
N LEU A 172 13.32 21.21 -8.62
CA LEU A 172 14.29 21.84 -7.72
C LEU A 172 15.01 23.00 -8.41
N ASP A 173 14.99 24.17 -7.78
CA ASP A 173 15.97 25.22 -8.05
C ASP A 173 17.26 24.86 -7.32
N LEU A 174 18.33 24.59 -8.07
CA LEU A 174 19.56 24.06 -7.50
C LEU A 174 20.31 25.08 -6.64
N LYS A 175 20.14 26.39 -6.92
CA LYS A 175 20.77 27.44 -6.13
C LYS A 175 20.07 27.59 -4.79
N ALA A 176 18.74 27.62 -4.78
CA ALA A 176 17.94 27.64 -3.56
C ALA A 176 18.18 26.37 -2.73
N ALA A 177 18.12 25.19 -3.35
CA ALA A 177 18.36 23.91 -2.69
C ALA A 177 19.76 23.80 -2.06
N ARG A 178 20.79 24.33 -2.73
CA ARG A 178 22.18 24.32 -2.24
C ARG A 178 22.37 25.27 -1.05
N ASN A 179 21.75 26.45 -1.10
CA ASN A 179 21.94 27.48 -0.09
C ASN A 179 20.98 27.33 1.10
N ASP A 180 19.80 26.79 0.89
CA ASP A 180 18.76 26.61 1.92
C ASP A 180 18.03 25.26 1.70
N PRO A 181 18.70 24.14 2.00
CA PRO A 181 18.10 22.81 1.81
C PRO A 181 16.84 22.58 2.64
N ALA A 182 16.67 23.29 3.77
CA ALA A 182 15.48 23.17 4.62
C ALA A 182 14.21 23.75 3.95
N SER A 183 14.35 24.66 2.99
CA SER A 183 13.22 25.24 2.24
C SER A 183 12.54 24.26 1.29
N VAL A 184 13.24 23.20 0.86
CA VAL A 184 12.78 22.25 -0.16
C VAL A 184 12.78 20.80 0.33
N GLY A 185 13.32 20.52 1.52
CA GLY A 185 13.41 19.18 2.06
C GLY A 185 14.07 19.16 3.43
N ILE A 186 14.75 18.06 3.72
CA ILE A 186 15.44 17.83 5.00
C ILE A 186 16.90 18.28 4.85
N ALA A 187 17.32 19.23 5.67
CA ALA A 187 18.70 19.70 5.74
C ALA A 187 19.53 18.81 6.69
N MET A 188 20.48 18.07 6.15
CA MET A 188 21.34 17.19 6.95
C MET A 188 22.66 17.91 7.27
N THR A 189 22.94 18.13 8.55
CA THR A 189 24.23 18.64 9.02
C THR A 189 25.00 17.56 9.78
N GLU A 190 26.27 17.81 10.08
CA GLU A 190 27.07 16.87 10.88
C GLU A 190 26.45 16.66 12.27
N ASP A 191 25.86 17.68 12.90
CA ASP A 191 25.29 17.57 14.24
C ASP A 191 23.85 17.06 14.23
N ALA A 192 23.08 17.41 13.19
CA ALA A 192 21.67 17.06 13.05
C ALA A 192 21.39 16.47 11.67
N LEU A 193 21.38 15.14 11.57
CA LEU A 193 21.05 14.46 10.33
C LEU A 193 19.58 14.60 9.96
N GLN A 194 18.68 14.70 10.93
CA GLN A 194 17.21 14.80 10.79
C GLN A 194 16.54 13.55 10.19
N VAL A 195 17.19 12.90 9.21
CA VAL A 195 16.72 11.64 8.60
C VAL A 195 16.71 10.50 9.60
N ASP A 196 17.54 10.55 10.63
CA ASP A 196 17.60 9.61 11.74
C ASP A 196 16.42 9.72 12.72
N GLN A 197 15.54 10.72 12.56
CA GLN A 197 14.24 10.75 13.24
C GLN A 197 13.05 10.68 12.27
N GLN A 198 13.21 11.15 11.03
CA GLN A 198 12.10 11.32 10.09
C GLN A 198 11.97 10.19 9.07
N VAL A 199 13.06 9.52 8.70
CA VAL A 199 13.08 8.50 7.64
C VAL A 199 13.14 7.12 8.26
N LEU A 200 12.17 6.27 7.91
CA LEU A 200 11.95 4.98 8.56
C LEU A 200 13.22 4.11 8.63
N GLU A 201 13.91 3.94 7.50
CA GLU A 201 15.11 3.09 7.44
C GLU A 201 16.30 3.65 8.23
N TYR A 202 16.42 4.96 8.41
CA TYR A 202 17.50 5.58 9.19
C TYR A 202 17.17 5.65 10.68
N ALA A 203 15.91 5.88 11.02
CA ALA A 203 15.45 6.02 12.40
C ALA A 203 15.33 4.68 13.15
N SER A 204 15.01 3.60 12.43
CA SER A 204 14.66 2.33 13.04
C SER A 204 15.61 1.18 12.69
N PRO A 205 16.09 0.40 13.68
CA PRO A 205 16.93 -0.77 13.44
C PRO A 205 16.14 -1.98 12.91
N THR A 206 14.83 -2.04 13.15
CA THR A 206 13.95 -3.15 12.72
C THR A 206 12.63 -2.59 12.19
N ALA A 207 11.87 -3.40 11.45
CA ALA A 207 10.54 -3.01 10.97
C ALA A 207 9.44 -3.11 12.04
N GLY A 208 9.71 -3.71 13.21
CA GLY A 208 8.66 -4.03 14.19
C GLY A 208 7.59 -4.94 13.57
N ASP A 209 6.33 -4.56 13.75
CA ASP A 209 5.17 -5.27 13.18
C ASP A 209 4.79 -4.76 11.78
N PHE A 210 5.48 -3.74 11.27
CA PHE A 210 5.22 -3.20 9.94
C PHE A 210 5.70 -4.18 8.87
N ASN A 211 4.76 -4.66 8.05
CA ASN A 211 5.04 -5.49 6.90
C ASN A 211 4.82 -4.70 5.60
N SER A 212 5.89 -4.49 4.84
CA SER A 212 5.86 -3.72 3.59
C SER A 212 5.97 -4.62 2.37
N VAL A 213 5.17 -4.35 1.33
CA VAL A 213 5.30 -5.01 0.02
C VAL A 213 6.66 -4.76 -0.64
N HIS A 214 7.36 -3.69 -0.24
CA HIS A 214 8.67 -3.31 -0.73
C HIS A 214 9.81 -3.70 0.20
N GLY A 215 9.52 -4.46 1.27
CA GLY A 215 10.50 -4.84 2.29
C GLY A 215 10.95 -3.65 3.15
N PHE A 216 11.92 -3.91 4.02
CA PHE A 216 12.52 -2.92 4.92
C PHE A 216 14.03 -3.17 5.04
N CYS A 217 14.84 -2.21 4.58
CA CYS A 217 16.30 -2.29 4.61
C CYS A 217 16.84 -1.22 5.55
N THR A 218 17.06 -1.57 6.82
CA THR A 218 17.56 -0.61 7.81
C THR A 218 18.93 -0.03 7.42
N ARG A 219 19.09 1.26 7.65
CA ARG A 219 20.31 2.05 7.54
C ARG A 219 20.71 2.69 8.87
N ASN A 220 19.98 2.41 9.93
CA ASN A 220 20.25 2.90 11.28
C ASN A 220 21.67 2.57 11.73
N HIS A 221 22.17 1.38 11.39
CA HIS A 221 23.54 0.96 11.68
C HIS A 221 24.63 1.75 10.89
N ARG A 222 24.26 2.61 9.93
CA ARG A 222 25.19 3.39 9.09
C ARG A 222 25.14 4.89 9.37
N LEU A 223 24.47 5.32 10.45
CA LEU A 223 24.34 6.74 10.77
C LEU A 223 25.68 7.46 10.93
N GLU A 224 26.68 6.80 11.52
CA GLU A 224 28.03 7.38 11.63
C GLU A 224 28.74 7.53 10.28
N ALA A 225 28.58 6.55 9.38
CA ALA A 225 29.10 6.66 8.01
C ALA A 225 28.40 7.78 7.24
N LEU A 226 27.08 7.94 7.42
CA LEU A 226 26.31 9.05 6.85
C LEU A 226 26.77 10.40 7.41
N ARG A 227 26.98 10.51 8.73
CA ARG A 227 27.47 11.71 9.39
C ARG A 227 28.83 12.14 8.84
N GLY A 228 29.76 11.19 8.74
CA GLY A 228 31.08 11.41 8.14
C GLY A 228 30.98 11.86 6.68
N PHE A 229 30.10 11.24 5.88
CA PHE A 229 29.86 11.64 4.49
C PHE A 229 29.29 13.06 4.40
N VAL A 230 28.28 13.40 5.20
CA VAL A 230 27.65 14.73 5.24
C VAL A 230 28.69 15.79 5.61
N ARG A 231 29.52 15.56 6.64
CA ARG A 231 30.61 16.47 6.99
C ARG A 231 31.54 16.73 5.81
N VAL A 232 32.07 15.67 5.20
CA VAL A 232 33.04 15.79 4.11
C VAL A 232 32.43 16.53 2.92
N GLN A 233 31.21 16.17 2.53
CA GLN A 233 30.54 16.83 1.41
C GLN A 233 30.21 18.28 1.70
N ALA A 234 29.75 18.62 2.92
CA ALA A 234 29.48 20.00 3.30
C ALA A 234 30.73 20.88 3.21
N GLN A 235 31.91 20.33 3.55
CA GLN A 235 33.18 21.04 3.41
C GLN A 235 33.62 21.15 1.95
N CYS A 236 33.67 20.04 1.21
CA CYS A 236 34.12 20.02 -0.18
C CYS A 236 33.24 20.88 -1.10
N GLU A 237 31.93 20.80 -0.92
CA GLU A 237 30.94 21.54 -1.71
C GLU A 237 30.55 22.88 -1.07
N HIS A 238 31.19 23.32 0.02
CA HIS A 238 30.88 24.60 0.67
C HIS A 238 29.37 24.79 0.94
N LEU A 239 28.75 23.82 1.63
CA LEU A 239 27.32 23.78 1.94
C LEU A 239 27.08 24.21 3.40
N PRO A 240 26.99 25.52 3.70
CA PRO A 240 26.94 26.01 5.08
C PRO A 240 25.69 25.55 5.84
N ASN A 241 24.61 25.25 5.13
CA ASN A 241 23.31 24.84 5.70
C ASN A 241 23.04 23.34 5.54
N GLY A 242 24.06 22.54 5.21
CA GLY A 242 23.99 21.08 5.15
C GLY A 242 23.69 20.51 3.77
N VAL A 243 23.56 19.18 3.73
CA VAL A 243 23.28 18.37 2.54
C VAL A 243 21.78 18.10 2.44
N LEU A 244 21.21 18.23 1.24
CA LEU A 244 19.78 18.05 1.02
C LEU A 244 19.38 16.56 1.01
N ALA A 245 18.31 16.22 1.72
CA ALA A 245 17.49 15.05 1.43
C ALA A 245 16.08 15.49 0.99
N VAL A 246 15.57 14.90 -0.08
CA VAL A 246 14.31 15.32 -0.72
C VAL A 246 13.34 14.16 -0.87
N VAL A 247 12.08 14.37 -0.51
CA VAL A 247 11.04 13.34 -0.57
C VAL A 247 10.31 13.44 -1.90
N LEU A 248 10.45 12.41 -2.73
CA LEU A 248 9.81 12.30 -4.03
C LEU A 248 8.42 11.65 -3.90
N PRO A 249 7.44 12.06 -4.72
CA PRO A 249 6.21 11.30 -4.88
C PRO A 249 6.48 9.89 -5.47
N ASP A 250 5.93 8.85 -4.84
CA ASP A 250 5.90 7.47 -5.36
C ASP A 250 4.45 6.95 -5.34
N PRO A 251 3.55 7.52 -6.16
CA PRO A 251 2.12 7.18 -6.12
C PRO A 251 1.84 5.71 -6.48
N VAL A 252 2.66 5.10 -7.35
CA VAL A 252 2.55 3.67 -7.65
C VAL A 252 2.91 2.82 -6.43
N GLY A 253 4.04 3.11 -5.77
CA GLY A 253 4.41 2.41 -4.55
C GLY A 253 3.44 2.65 -3.39
N LEU A 254 2.84 3.85 -3.32
CA LEU A 254 1.79 4.19 -2.38
C LEU A 254 0.56 3.29 -2.56
N VAL A 255 0.05 3.20 -3.80
CA VAL A 255 -1.10 2.32 -4.14
C VAL A 255 -0.79 0.86 -3.86
N GLN A 256 0.40 0.38 -4.23
CA GLN A 256 0.84 -0.99 -3.97
C GLN A 256 0.89 -1.31 -2.47
N GLU A 257 1.38 -0.37 -1.67
CA GLU A 257 1.47 -0.52 -0.21
C GLU A 257 0.09 -0.51 0.45
N ILE A 258 -0.81 0.42 0.10
CA ILE A 258 -2.19 0.43 0.61
C ILE A 258 -2.91 -0.87 0.25
N ASN A 259 -2.77 -1.33 -1.00
CA ASN A 259 -3.39 -2.57 -1.45
C ASN A 259 -2.83 -3.79 -0.69
N HIS A 260 -1.53 -3.79 -0.38
CA HIS A 260 -0.91 -4.83 0.43
C HIS A 260 -1.52 -4.89 1.85
N GLN A 261 -1.73 -3.73 2.49
CA GLN A 261 -2.37 -3.66 3.80
C GLN A 261 -3.83 -4.11 3.74
N ARG A 262 -4.60 -3.67 2.73
CA ARG A 262 -5.97 -4.12 2.47
C ARG A 262 -6.06 -5.64 2.34
N ALA A 263 -5.22 -6.24 1.51
CA ALA A 263 -5.16 -7.68 1.34
C ALA A 263 -4.70 -8.41 2.61
N GLY A 264 -3.91 -7.75 3.47
CA GLY A 264 -3.59 -8.20 4.82
C GLY A 264 -4.84 -8.40 5.67
N TRP A 265 -5.70 -7.39 5.76
CA TRP A 265 -6.95 -7.48 6.51
C TRP A 265 -7.91 -8.54 5.98
N VAL A 266 -7.97 -8.74 4.66
CA VAL A 266 -8.75 -9.83 4.06
C VAL A 266 -8.24 -11.19 4.55
N ARG A 267 -6.92 -11.38 4.60
CA ARG A 267 -6.31 -12.62 5.11
C ARG A 267 -6.58 -12.81 6.60
N GLU A 268 -6.51 -11.75 7.40
CA GLU A 268 -6.85 -11.81 8.83
C GLU A 268 -8.32 -12.20 9.05
N ARG A 269 -9.26 -11.62 8.27
CA ARG A 269 -10.68 -12.03 8.27
C ARG A 269 -10.85 -13.51 7.94
N GLN A 270 -10.23 -13.96 6.85
CA GLN A 270 -10.28 -15.35 6.43
C GLN A 270 -9.68 -16.30 7.46
N ALA A 271 -8.56 -15.93 8.09
CA ALA A 271 -7.93 -16.72 9.14
C ALA A 271 -8.82 -16.81 10.39
N PHE A 272 -9.48 -15.71 10.77
CA PHE A 272 -10.44 -15.69 11.87
C PHE A 272 -11.64 -16.62 11.62
N GLU A 273 -12.17 -16.65 10.40
CA GLU A 273 -13.29 -17.51 10.01
C GLU A 273 -12.88 -18.99 9.83
N ALA A 274 -11.64 -19.22 9.38
CA ALA A 274 -11.06 -20.55 9.19
C ALA A 274 -10.48 -21.16 10.47
N ASP A 275 -10.38 -20.40 11.57
CA ASP A 275 -9.99 -20.93 12.87
C ASP A 275 -10.88 -22.14 13.22
N PRO A 276 -10.31 -23.31 13.56
CA PRO A 276 -11.10 -24.54 13.74
C PRO A 276 -12.22 -24.42 14.77
N VAL A 277 -12.00 -23.65 15.84
CA VAL A 277 -13.00 -23.48 16.91
C VAL A 277 -14.12 -22.56 16.44
N ASN A 278 -13.77 -21.43 15.81
CA ASN A 278 -14.74 -20.52 15.24
C ASN A 278 -15.57 -21.19 14.14
N HIS A 279 -14.90 -21.87 13.20
CA HIS A 279 -15.55 -22.55 12.08
C HIS A 279 -16.52 -23.62 12.58
N TYR A 280 -16.07 -24.48 13.52
CA TYR A 280 -16.91 -25.51 14.11
C TYR A 280 -18.14 -24.91 14.81
N LYS A 281 -17.95 -23.89 15.65
CA LYS A 281 -19.04 -23.24 16.38
C LYS A 281 -20.01 -22.52 15.45
N PHE A 282 -19.51 -21.86 14.40
CA PHE A 282 -20.33 -21.18 13.41
C PHE A 282 -21.21 -22.17 12.66
N PHE A 283 -20.61 -23.24 12.12
CA PHE A 283 -21.33 -24.29 11.43
C PHE A 283 -22.37 -24.97 12.33
N THR A 284 -22.02 -25.23 13.58
CA THR A 284 -22.94 -25.79 14.58
C THR A 284 -24.09 -24.82 14.86
N SER A 285 -23.81 -23.52 15.01
CA SER A 285 -24.82 -22.48 15.20
C SER A 285 -25.82 -22.43 14.05
N GLU A 286 -25.33 -22.37 12.80
CA GLU A 286 -26.17 -22.39 11.60
C GLU A 286 -27.03 -23.66 11.51
N THR A 287 -26.44 -24.81 11.80
CA THR A 287 -27.13 -26.10 11.81
C THR A 287 -28.26 -26.12 12.84
N LEU A 288 -28.02 -25.64 14.05
CA LEU A 288 -29.04 -25.56 15.12
C LEU A 288 -30.17 -24.60 14.75
N LYS A 289 -29.86 -23.44 14.16
CA LYS A 289 -30.88 -22.51 13.65
C LYS A 289 -31.75 -23.18 12.58
N ARG A 290 -31.13 -23.91 11.65
CA ARG A 290 -31.85 -24.64 10.60
C ARG A 290 -32.72 -25.77 11.16
N LEU A 291 -32.21 -26.54 12.14
CA LEU A 291 -32.97 -27.60 12.80
C LEU A 291 -34.20 -27.06 13.53
N ARG A 292 -34.08 -25.90 14.19
CA ARG A 292 -35.23 -25.22 14.81
C ARG A 292 -36.29 -24.83 13.78
N GLU A 293 -35.88 -24.33 12.62
CA GLU A 293 -36.82 -24.01 11.55
C GLU A 293 -37.49 -25.27 10.98
N LEU A 294 -36.74 -26.37 10.82
CA LEU A 294 -37.30 -27.66 10.44
C LEU A 294 -38.29 -28.21 11.48
N CYS A 295 -38.08 -27.97 12.78
CA CYS A 295 -39.06 -28.34 13.80
C CYS A 295 -40.38 -27.57 13.67
N LYS A 296 -40.34 -26.30 13.27
CA LYS A 296 -41.57 -25.53 13.00
C LYS A 296 -42.29 -26.05 11.76
N GLN A 297 -41.55 -26.34 10.68
CA GLN A 297 -42.11 -26.92 9.46
C GLN A 297 -42.73 -28.29 9.73
N ALA A 298 -42.02 -29.18 10.43
CA ALA A 298 -42.53 -30.48 10.81
C ALA A 298 -43.76 -30.40 11.73
N ALA A 299 -43.88 -29.36 12.56
CA ALA A 299 -45.07 -29.11 13.35
C ALA A 299 -46.27 -28.69 12.48
N ASP A 300 -46.05 -27.84 11.48
CA ASP A 300 -47.08 -27.42 10.53
C ASP A 300 -47.56 -28.59 9.66
N ASP A 301 -46.63 -29.40 9.13
CA ASP A 301 -46.92 -30.59 8.33
C ASP A 301 -47.67 -31.67 9.12
N PHE A 302 -47.38 -31.80 10.42
CA PHE A 302 -48.01 -32.80 11.29
C PHE A 302 -49.46 -32.44 11.65
N VAL A 303 -49.79 -31.15 11.75
CA VAL A 303 -51.13 -30.70 12.13
C VAL A 303 -52.00 -30.58 10.88
N PRO A 304 -53.07 -31.37 10.75
CA PRO A 304 -53.93 -31.35 9.58
C PRO A 304 -54.62 -29.99 9.40
N GLU A 305 -55.02 -29.65 8.17
CA GLU A 305 -55.69 -28.37 7.84
C GLU A 305 -56.96 -28.13 8.65
N ARG A 306 -57.67 -29.21 9.03
CA ARG A 306 -58.86 -29.18 9.88
C ARG A 306 -58.68 -30.12 11.07
N PRO A 307 -58.04 -29.66 12.15
CA PRO A 307 -57.70 -30.52 13.28
C PRO A 307 -58.92 -31.04 14.05
N ASN A 308 -60.06 -30.34 13.96
CA ASN A 308 -61.28 -30.66 14.69
C ASN A 308 -62.43 -31.19 13.81
N ALA A 309 -62.16 -31.61 12.56
CA ALA A 309 -63.19 -32.10 11.64
C ALA A 309 -64.07 -33.21 12.22
N GLY A 310 -63.54 -34.03 13.15
CA GLY A 310 -64.31 -35.05 13.85
C GLY A 310 -65.28 -34.51 14.91
N TRP A 311 -64.95 -33.39 15.58
CA TRP A 311 -65.79 -32.76 16.61
C TRP A 311 -66.92 -31.91 16.02
N GLU A 312 -66.75 -31.42 14.79
CA GLU A 312 -67.79 -30.71 14.02
C GLU A 312 -68.97 -31.60 13.62
N ILE A 313 -68.77 -32.93 13.60
CA ILE A 313 -69.76 -33.92 13.16
C ILE A 313 -70.43 -34.62 14.37
N MET A 314 -69.93 -34.40 15.59
CA MET A 314 -70.43 -35.04 16.81
C MET A 314 -71.61 -34.25 17.41
N PRO A 315 -72.76 -34.90 17.70
CA PRO A 315 -73.87 -34.24 18.39
C PRO A 315 -73.51 -33.93 19.85
N SER A 316 -73.80 -32.72 20.30
CA SER A 316 -73.55 -32.27 21.69
C SER A 316 -74.45 -33.02 22.68
N GLU A 317 -73.86 -33.88 23.54
CA GLU A 317 -74.59 -34.63 24.58
C GLU A 317 -75.18 -33.72 25.68
N ALA A 318 -74.69 -32.49 25.83
CA ALA A 318 -75.05 -31.57 26.92
C ALA A 318 -76.00 -30.43 26.51
N GLY A 319 -76.55 -30.43 25.29
CA GLY A 319 -77.54 -29.44 24.83
C GLY A 319 -77.04 -28.00 24.74
N SER A 320 -75.74 -27.76 24.94
CA SER A 320 -75.11 -26.46 24.74
C SER A 320 -74.56 -26.37 23.31
N PRO A 321 -74.76 -25.25 22.58
CA PRO A 321 -74.17 -25.05 21.26
C PRO A 321 -72.65 -25.18 21.35
N PRO A 322 -71.99 -25.91 20.42
CA PRO A 322 -70.53 -25.96 20.40
C PRO A 322 -69.97 -24.55 20.28
N ILE A 323 -68.94 -24.23 21.07
CA ILE A 323 -68.19 -22.99 20.88
C ILE A 323 -67.23 -23.21 19.72
N PHE A 324 -67.66 -22.85 18.51
CA PHE A 324 -66.80 -22.85 17.33
C PHE A 324 -65.83 -21.67 17.43
N ARG A 325 -64.55 -21.92 17.75
CA ARG A 325 -63.52 -20.92 17.47
C ARG A 325 -63.18 -20.95 15.99
N ASP A 326 -62.53 -19.90 15.51
CA ASP A 326 -62.00 -19.85 14.16
C ASP A 326 -61.05 -21.05 13.92
N PRO A 327 -61.37 -21.98 12.99
CA PRO A 327 -60.55 -23.17 12.74
C PRO A 327 -59.11 -22.85 12.35
N ALA A 328 -58.88 -21.71 11.68
CA ALA A 328 -57.54 -21.27 11.33
C ALA A 328 -56.73 -20.91 12.59
N ARG A 329 -57.37 -20.26 13.56
CA ARG A 329 -56.76 -19.93 14.85
C ARG A 329 -56.49 -21.17 15.69
N GLU A 330 -57.41 -22.13 15.71
CA GLU A 330 -57.21 -23.40 16.44
C GLU A 330 -56.07 -24.23 15.84
N ARG A 331 -55.98 -24.32 14.52
CA ARG A 331 -54.83 -24.96 13.86
C ARG A 331 -53.53 -24.26 14.21
N ALA A 332 -53.49 -22.93 14.15
CA ALA A 332 -52.30 -22.16 14.50
C ALA A 332 -51.84 -22.43 15.95
N GLU A 333 -52.78 -22.46 16.92
CA GLU A 333 -52.48 -22.80 18.32
C GLU A 333 -51.90 -24.21 18.47
N GLN A 334 -52.43 -25.20 17.73
CA GLN A 334 -51.92 -26.59 17.76
C GLN A 334 -50.54 -26.73 17.11
N VAL A 335 -50.31 -26.06 15.97
CA VAL A 335 -48.99 -26.00 15.32
C VAL A 335 -47.96 -25.37 16.26
N GLU A 336 -48.31 -24.26 16.90
CA GLU A 336 -47.45 -23.59 17.87
C GLU A 336 -47.12 -24.50 19.06
N HIS A 337 -48.12 -25.20 19.62
CA HIS A 337 -47.90 -26.14 20.72
C HIS A 337 -46.97 -27.29 20.30
N LYS A 338 -47.18 -27.87 19.12
CA LYS A 338 -46.35 -28.94 18.58
C LYS A 338 -44.92 -28.46 18.31
N ALA A 339 -44.76 -27.27 17.73
CA ALA A 339 -43.46 -26.65 17.49
C ALA A 339 -42.70 -26.43 18.81
N LYS A 340 -43.36 -25.91 19.84
CA LYS A 340 -42.77 -25.74 21.19
C LYS A 340 -42.29 -27.06 21.77
N SER A 341 -43.07 -28.13 21.64
CA SER A 341 -42.66 -29.46 22.12
C SER A 341 -41.43 -30.00 21.40
N LEU A 342 -41.34 -29.83 20.08
CA LEU A 342 -40.18 -30.25 19.28
C LEU A 342 -38.92 -29.42 19.62
N ILE A 343 -39.08 -28.10 19.79
CA ILE A 343 -37.98 -27.20 20.17
C ILE A 343 -37.51 -27.48 21.59
N ALA A 344 -38.40 -27.74 22.55
CA ALA A 344 -38.03 -28.06 23.93
C ALA A 344 -37.09 -29.27 24.02
N ARG A 345 -37.29 -30.28 23.16
CA ARG A 345 -36.37 -31.43 23.06
C ARG A 345 -34.98 -31.06 22.54
N LEU A 346 -34.88 -30.04 21.69
CA LEU A 346 -33.59 -29.50 21.25
C LEU A 346 -32.92 -28.72 22.40
N ASP A 347 -33.70 -27.94 23.16
CA ASP A 347 -33.20 -27.14 24.28
C ASP A 347 -32.67 -28.00 25.45
N GLU A 348 -33.09 -29.27 25.56
CA GLU A 348 -32.46 -30.24 26.48
C GLU A 348 -31.02 -30.62 26.09
N ARG A 349 -30.61 -30.40 24.85
CA ARG A 349 -29.33 -30.88 24.29
C ARG A 349 -28.29 -29.78 24.14
N TYR A 350 -28.70 -28.51 24.14
CA TYR A 350 -27.77 -27.39 24.06
C TYR A 350 -28.39 -26.11 24.65
N ASP A 351 -27.53 -25.14 24.98
CA ASP A 351 -27.94 -23.83 25.48
C ASP A 351 -28.06 -22.82 24.32
N GLU A 352 -29.30 -22.44 24.01
CA GLU A 352 -29.59 -21.44 22.98
C GLU A 352 -29.09 -20.04 23.32
N ALA A 353 -29.17 -19.63 24.59
CA ALA A 353 -28.73 -18.30 25.00
C ALA A 353 -27.21 -18.17 24.86
N ALA A 354 -26.47 -19.22 25.25
CA ALA A 354 -25.03 -19.29 25.07
C ALA A 354 -24.64 -19.31 23.58
N ARG A 355 -25.34 -20.09 22.74
CA ARG A 355 -25.14 -20.12 21.29
C ARG A 355 -25.34 -18.73 20.67
N ALA A 356 -26.48 -18.09 20.96
CA ALA A 356 -26.81 -16.77 20.44
C ALA A 356 -25.83 -15.68 20.90
N ALA A 357 -25.38 -15.74 22.17
CA ALA A 357 -24.38 -14.82 22.70
C ALA A 357 -23.03 -14.98 21.99
N TRP A 358 -22.59 -16.22 21.74
CA TRP A 358 -21.37 -16.50 20.99
C TRP A 358 -21.48 -16.05 19.52
N GLU A 359 -22.59 -16.34 18.85
CA GLU A 359 -22.80 -15.93 17.45
C GLU A 359 -22.73 -14.41 17.31
N LYS A 360 -23.36 -13.67 18.23
CA LYS A 360 -23.30 -12.21 18.26
C LYS A 360 -21.87 -11.68 18.40
N THR A 361 -21.03 -12.31 19.23
CA THR A 361 -19.63 -11.87 19.40
C THR A 361 -18.77 -12.25 18.19
N PHE A 362 -19.03 -13.41 17.58
CA PHE A 362 -18.37 -13.85 16.35
C PHE A 362 -18.69 -12.91 15.18
N GLU A 363 -19.97 -12.62 14.93
CA GLU A 363 -20.40 -11.68 13.89
C GLU A 363 -19.82 -10.29 14.12
N ALA A 364 -19.87 -9.78 15.36
CA ALA A 364 -19.27 -8.48 15.67
C ALA A 364 -17.75 -8.43 15.43
N ALA A 365 -17.03 -9.52 15.65
CA ALA A 365 -15.60 -9.60 15.35
C ALA A 365 -15.34 -9.65 13.84
N ARG A 366 -16.12 -10.45 13.10
CA ARG A 366 -16.08 -10.49 11.63
C ARG A 366 -16.36 -9.12 11.02
N ASP A 367 -17.37 -8.42 11.51
CA ASP A 367 -17.77 -7.10 11.02
C ASP A 367 -16.69 -6.04 11.27
N ARG A 368 -15.98 -6.09 12.42
CA ARG A 368 -14.84 -5.20 12.68
C ARG A 368 -13.69 -5.44 11.71
N LEU A 369 -13.39 -6.71 11.39
CA LEU A 369 -12.37 -7.04 10.39
C LEU A 369 -12.81 -6.55 9.01
N GLN A 370 -14.09 -6.71 8.66
CA GLN A 370 -14.65 -6.18 7.42
C GLN A 370 -14.52 -4.65 7.34
N GLN A 371 -14.83 -3.93 8.41
CA GLN A 371 -14.67 -2.47 8.47
C GLN A 371 -13.23 -2.03 8.16
N GLN A 372 -12.21 -2.79 8.60
CA GLN A 372 -10.82 -2.49 8.25
C GLN A 372 -10.52 -2.73 6.77
N VAL A 373 -11.09 -3.79 6.17
CA VAL A 373 -11.01 -4.03 4.73
C VAL A 373 -11.64 -2.86 3.96
N ASP A 374 -12.83 -2.42 4.36
CA ASP A 374 -13.57 -1.36 3.68
C ASP A 374 -12.86 -0.01 3.80
N GLN A 375 -12.39 0.37 4.99
CA GLN A 375 -11.60 1.60 5.19
C GLN A 375 -10.35 1.65 4.31
N MET A 376 -9.64 0.52 4.18
CA MET A 376 -8.48 0.44 3.29
C MET A 376 -8.88 0.40 1.82
N ALA A 377 -10.05 -0.15 1.47
CA ALA A 377 -10.57 -0.16 0.12
C ALA A 377 -10.93 1.24 -0.36
N GLU A 378 -11.59 2.05 0.49
CA GLU A 378 -11.89 3.47 0.20
C GLU A 378 -10.60 4.27 -0.03
N LEU A 379 -9.61 4.09 0.85
CA LEU A 379 -8.32 4.76 0.70
C LEU A 379 -7.62 4.33 -0.60
N TYR A 380 -7.57 3.02 -0.87
CA TYR A 380 -7.00 2.46 -2.10
C TYR A 380 -7.68 3.02 -3.35
N GLU A 381 -9.02 3.04 -3.37
CA GLU A 381 -9.80 3.58 -4.49
C GLU A 381 -9.48 5.06 -4.72
N SER A 382 -9.43 5.85 -3.64
CA SER A 382 -9.12 7.27 -3.73
C SER A 382 -7.77 7.52 -4.43
N GLN A 383 -6.75 6.75 -4.07
CA GLN A 383 -5.41 6.91 -4.64
C GLN A 383 -5.34 6.43 -6.09
N ILE A 384 -5.96 5.29 -6.43
CA ILE A 384 -5.88 4.77 -7.80
C ILE A 384 -6.73 5.58 -8.79
N ARG A 385 -7.87 6.13 -8.37
CA ARG A 385 -8.81 6.86 -9.25
C ARG A 385 -8.54 8.35 -9.31
N HIS A 386 -8.15 8.97 -8.19
CA HIS A 386 -8.14 10.43 -8.06
C HIS A 386 -6.75 11.05 -7.90
N ASP A 387 -5.69 10.26 -7.67
CA ASP A 387 -4.33 10.81 -7.65
C ASP A 387 -3.90 11.22 -9.08
N PRO A 388 -3.69 12.52 -9.34
CA PRO A 388 -3.28 13.00 -10.65
C PRO A 388 -1.91 12.47 -11.06
N LEU A 389 -0.98 12.22 -10.12
CA LEU A 389 0.34 11.70 -10.42
C LEU A 389 0.28 10.23 -10.83
N PHE A 390 -0.56 9.43 -10.17
CA PHE A 390 -0.81 8.05 -10.59
C PHE A 390 -1.32 8.00 -12.04
N ARG A 391 -2.27 8.87 -12.39
CA ARG A 391 -2.84 8.96 -13.74
C ARG A 391 -1.84 9.44 -14.78
N LEU A 392 -0.94 10.37 -14.42
CA LEU A 392 0.16 10.78 -15.29
C LEU A 392 1.11 9.61 -15.57
N ILE A 393 1.45 8.81 -14.54
CA ILE A 393 2.31 7.63 -14.71
C ILE A 393 1.64 6.59 -15.60
N GLU A 394 0.40 6.20 -15.29
CA GLU A 394 -0.36 5.22 -16.06
C GLU A 394 -0.40 5.58 -17.55
N ARG A 395 -0.54 6.87 -17.87
CA ARG A 395 -0.69 7.35 -19.24
C ARG A 395 0.64 7.63 -19.96
N TYR A 396 1.68 8.05 -19.24
CA TYR A 396 2.88 8.64 -19.87
C TYR A 396 4.21 7.99 -19.49
N ASP A 397 4.30 7.13 -18.46
CA ASP A 397 5.54 6.41 -18.14
C ASP A 397 5.79 5.21 -19.08
N TYR A 398 4.81 4.84 -19.92
CA TYR A 398 4.86 3.65 -20.76
C TYR A 398 4.66 3.95 -22.26
N ASP A 399 5.08 3.02 -23.11
CA ASP A 399 4.92 3.08 -24.56
C ASP A 399 4.33 1.76 -25.08
N ALA A 400 3.11 1.82 -25.58
CA ALA A 400 2.38 0.68 -26.14
C ALA A 400 3.06 0.06 -27.37
N ARG A 401 3.99 0.76 -28.04
CA ARG A 401 4.75 0.24 -29.19
C ARG A 401 5.99 -0.53 -28.76
N ASN A 402 6.41 -0.43 -27.50
CA ASN A 402 7.58 -1.11 -26.96
C ASN A 402 7.15 -2.31 -26.11
N VAL A 403 7.45 -3.52 -26.57
CA VAL A 403 7.04 -4.78 -25.90
C VAL A 403 7.55 -4.86 -24.46
N TYR A 404 8.77 -4.38 -24.18
CA TYR A 404 9.30 -4.37 -22.81
C TYR A 404 8.56 -3.37 -21.92
N SER A 405 8.17 -2.22 -22.46
CA SER A 405 7.38 -1.22 -21.74
C SER A 405 5.96 -1.73 -21.44
N VAL A 406 5.34 -2.45 -22.37
CA VAL A 406 4.04 -3.10 -22.16
C VAL A 406 4.14 -4.18 -21.08
N ALA A 407 5.17 -5.03 -21.12
CA ALA A 407 5.37 -6.05 -20.10
C ALA A 407 5.57 -5.44 -18.70
N ALA A 408 6.36 -4.36 -18.61
CA ALA A 408 6.56 -3.59 -17.39
C ALA A 408 5.25 -2.99 -16.86
N TYR A 409 4.46 -2.34 -17.73
CA TYR A 409 3.15 -1.80 -17.38
C TYR A 409 2.23 -2.87 -16.76
N ILE A 410 2.13 -4.02 -17.41
CA ILE A 410 1.28 -5.12 -16.94
C ILE A 410 1.75 -5.60 -15.55
N GLN A 411 3.05 -5.83 -15.37
CA GLN A 411 3.60 -6.31 -14.10
C GLN A 411 3.39 -5.30 -12.96
N THR A 412 3.63 -4.01 -13.23
CA THR A 412 3.49 -2.96 -12.23
C THR A 412 2.02 -2.74 -11.85
N LEU A 413 1.10 -2.73 -12.82
CA LEU A 413 -0.33 -2.58 -12.52
C LEU A 413 -0.95 -3.84 -11.93
N GLU A 414 -0.46 -5.04 -12.25
CA GLU A 414 -0.90 -6.28 -11.59
C GLU A 414 -0.67 -6.19 -10.08
N LEU A 415 0.47 -5.65 -9.63
CA LEU A 415 0.74 -5.43 -8.21
C LEU A 415 -0.21 -4.41 -7.58
N CYS A 416 -0.57 -3.35 -8.30
CA CYS A 416 -1.57 -2.39 -7.84
C CYS A 416 -2.95 -3.05 -7.68
N LEU A 417 -3.33 -3.95 -8.59
CA LEU A 417 -4.66 -4.57 -8.66
C LEU A 417 -4.77 -5.92 -7.92
N ARG A 418 -3.67 -6.42 -7.34
CA ARG A 418 -3.61 -7.74 -6.72
C ARG A 418 -4.66 -7.91 -5.62
N GLY A 419 -5.24 -9.11 -5.51
CA GLY A 419 -6.30 -9.39 -4.54
C GLY A 419 -7.71 -9.04 -5.02
N GLY A 420 -7.84 -8.43 -6.19
CA GLY A 420 -9.12 -8.24 -6.88
C GLY A 420 -10.10 -7.29 -6.18
N ILE A 421 -11.33 -7.30 -6.67
CA ILE A 421 -12.48 -6.61 -6.08
C ILE A 421 -12.79 -7.34 -4.76
N THR A 422 -12.55 -6.67 -3.63
CA THR A 422 -13.09 -7.12 -2.35
C THR A 422 -14.57 -6.76 -2.28
N GLU A 423 -15.33 -7.47 -1.45
CA GLU A 423 -16.78 -7.32 -1.21
C GLU A 423 -17.18 -5.95 -0.61
N ALA A 424 -16.47 -4.87 -0.93
CA ALA A 424 -16.89 -3.53 -0.56
C ALA A 424 -18.24 -3.25 -1.23
N PRO A 425 -19.28 -2.83 -0.49
CA PRO A 425 -20.55 -2.45 -1.09
C PRO A 425 -20.31 -1.28 -2.05
N LEU A 426 -20.86 -1.43 -3.27
CA LEU A 426 -20.88 -0.39 -4.31
C LEU A 426 -21.60 0.88 -3.86
#